data_AF-A0A016URJ3-F1
#
_entry.id   AF-A0A016URJ3-F1
#
_cell.length_a   1.000
_cell.length_b   1.000
_cell.length_c   1.000
_cell.angle_alpha   90.00
_cell.angle_beta   90.00
_cell.angle_gamma   90.00
#
_symmetry.space_group_name_H-M   'P 1'
#
loop_
_entity.id
_entity.type
_entity.pdbx_description
1 polymer ?
#
loop_
_entity_poly.entity_id
_entity_poly.type
_entity_poly.pdbx_seq_one_letter_code
_entity_poly.pdbx_strand_id
1 'polypeptide(L)'
;MDERNENQSARKETSVIHVPRSRNNWRLYLVAKKAAKKAVAATKAAHYDNISKQLDAKDGGVRLIYRPARSRQRQTEDVEKFYGVNDERGRLIIDCKKATKSWCGHFEEISTEELSHPPIPQLPPTCGPIQPITVEETMAALKRMKPGKATGPDDVAAELWSSRLCNSAEWLTAFFNKVVAGKKTPVDWQRSTIIPIWKRKGNPADCANYWPIHLLSYSMKIFERIIDRRVRDIIRVPTNQCGFVPNCGTTDAIYAAPLLIEKHRVKQKPLHLAFLDLEKAFDRVPHTLRWDGVPEDDVAARSPSLNGSGFSMLTQ
;
A
#
# COMPACT_ATOMS: atom_id res chain seq x y z
N MET A 1 0.35 45.34 -34.08
CA MET A 1 -0.87 44.65 -33.62
C MET A 1 -0.70 43.21 -34.06
N ASP A 2 -0.21 42.30 -33.21
CA ASP A 2 -0.27 40.83 -33.41
C ASP A 2 0.52 40.04 -32.34
N GLU A 3 0.34 40.34 -31.06
CA GLU A 3 0.92 39.50 -29.97
C GLU A 3 -0.01 39.33 -28.75
N ARG A 4 -1.27 39.77 -28.85
CA ARG A 4 -2.27 39.60 -27.76
C ARG A 4 -3.30 38.49 -28.00
N ASN A 5 -3.26 37.82 -29.16
CA ASN A 5 -4.30 36.86 -29.56
C ASN A 5 -3.92 35.37 -29.44
N GLU A 6 -2.63 35.02 -29.28
CA GLU A 6 -2.24 33.60 -29.09
C GLU A 6 -2.36 33.12 -27.63
N ASN A 7 -2.23 34.03 -26.66
CA ASN A 7 -2.30 33.70 -25.22
C ASN A 7 -3.73 33.51 -24.66
N GLN A 8 -4.77 33.70 -25.49
CA GLN A 8 -6.15 33.32 -25.14
C GLN A 8 -6.55 31.93 -25.66
N SER A 9 -5.80 31.38 -26.64
CA SER A 9 -6.08 30.06 -27.21
C SER A 9 -5.54 28.92 -26.32
N ALA A 10 -4.39 29.12 -25.67
CA ALA A 10 -3.72 28.08 -24.87
C ALA A 10 -4.29 27.86 -23.45
N ARG A 11 -5.28 28.65 -23.02
CA ARG A 11 -5.90 28.53 -21.67
C ARG A 11 -7.15 27.64 -21.60
N LYS A 12 -7.53 26.97 -22.70
CA LYS A 12 -8.77 26.17 -22.77
C LYS A 12 -8.62 24.66 -22.59
N GLU A 13 -7.41 24.11 -22.42
CA GLU A 13 -7.20 22.65 -22.37
C GLU A 13 -6.68 22.11 -21.03
N THR A 14 -7.14 22.69 -19.93
CA THR A 14 -7.08 22.03 -18.62
C THR A 14 -8.46 21.96 -18.00
N SER A 15 -9.36 21.22 -18.67
CA SER A 15 -10.60 20.76 -18.04
C SER A 15 -10.26 19.62 -17.06
N VAL A 16 -9.69 20.00 -15.92
CA VAL A 16 -9.95 19.27 -14.67
C VAL A 16 -11.46 19.13 -14.60
N ILE A 17 -11.98 17.92 -14.39
CA ILE A 17 -13.42 17.63 -14.36
C ILE A 17 -14.03 18.36 -13.14
N HIS A 18 -14.21 19.67 -13.25
CA HIS A 18 -14.99 20.48 -12.34
C HIS A 18 -16.33 20.68 -13.01
N VAL A 19 -17.21 19.67 -12.89
CA VAL A 19 -18.60 19.83 -13.27
C VAL A 19 -19.21 20.84 -12.29
N PRO A 20 -19.60 22.06 -12.72
CA PRO A 20 -20.15 23.05 -11.82
C PRO A 20 -21.40 22.48 -11.15
N ARG A 21 -21.58 22.75 -9.85
CA ARG A 21 -22.72 22.27 -9.06
C ARG A 21 -24.00 23.03 -9.46
N SER A 22 -24.47 22.81 -10.70
CA SER A 22 -25.72 23.37 -11.21
C SER A 22 -26.92 22.60 -10.66
N ARG A 23 -28.08 23.25 -10.59
CA ARG A 23 -29.34 22.63 -10.11
C ARG A 23 -29.70 21.37 -10.92
N ASN A 24 -29.32 21.34 -12.21
CA ASN A 24 -29.53 20.20 -13.11
C ASN A 24 -28.53 19.08 -12.83
N ASN A 25 -27.24 19.38 -12.63
CA ASN A 25 -26.23 18.39 -12.28
C ASN A 25 -26.52 17.72 -10.93
N TRP A 26 -27.04 18.48 -9.96
CA TRP A 26 -27.47 17.93 -8.67
C TRP A 26 -28.66 16.98 -8.79
N ARG A 27 -29.65 17.30 -9.62
CA ARG A 27 -30.79 16.40 -9.90
C ARG A 27 -30.34 15.12 -10.58
N LEU A 28 -29.45 15.21 -11.58
CA LEU A 28 -28.85 14.04 -12.24
C LEU A 28 -28.07 13.18 -11.25
N TYR A 29 -27.26 13.78 -10.38
CA TYR A 29 -26.57 13.08 -9.30
C TYR A 29 -27.54 12.35 -8.37
N LEU A 30 -28.64 12.97 -7.96
CA LEU A 30 -29.62 12.32 -7.09
C LEU A 30 -30.31 11.12 -7.76
N VAL A 31 -30.65 11.22 -9.04
CA VAL A 31 -31.20 10.12 -9.83
C VAL A 31 -30.19 8.97 -9.92
N ALA A 32 -28.94 9.27 -10.29
CA ALA A 32 -27.86 8.29 -10.36
C ALA A 32 -27.60 7.64 -8.99
N LYS A 33 -27.59 8.42 -7.91
CA LYS A 33 -27.43 7.94 -6.53
C LYS A 33 -28.57 6.98 -6.14
N LYS A 34 -29.82 7.29 -6.49
CA LYS A 34 -30.98 6.43 -6.20
C LYS A 34 -30.89 5.12 -7.00
N ALA A 35 -30.56 5.21 -8.29
CA ALA A 35 -30.36 4.03 -9.15
C ALA A 35 -29.23 3.13 -8.62
N ALA A 36 -28.09 3.73 -8.26
CA ALA A 36 -26.96 3.02 -7.65
C ALA A 36 -27.35 2.33 -6.34
N LYS A 37 -28.06 3.01 -5.43
CA LYS A 37 -28.56 2.39 -4.20
C LYS A 37 -29.46 1.18 -4.46
N LYS A 38 -30.38 1.28 -5.43
CA LYS A 38 -31.27 0.17 -5.81
C LYS A 38 -30.48 -1.01 -6.38
N ALA A 39 -29.53 -0.74 -7.27
CA ALA A 39 -28.66 -1.78 -7.84
C ALA A 39 -27.84 -2.48 -6.75
N VAL A 40 -27.21 -1.72 -5.84
CA VAL A 40 -26.45 -2.28 -4.70
C VAL A 40 -27.33 -3.15 -3.81
N ALA A 41 -28.57 -2.74 -3.52
CA ALA A 41 -29.48 -3.53 -2.70
C ALA A 41 -29.85 -4.86 -3.39
N ALA A 42 -30.19 -4.83 -4.67
CA ALA A 42 -30.51 -6.02 -5.46
C ALA A 42 -29.30 -6.98 -5.55
N THR A 43 -28.10 -6.46 -5.83
CA THR A 43 -26.87 -7.27 -5.87
C THR A 43 -26.54 -7.85 -4.50
N LYS A 44 -26.73 -7.12 -3.40
CA LYS A 44 -26.55 -7.65 -2.04
C LYS A 44 -27.51 -8.80 -1.75
N ALA A 45 -28.79 -8.65 -2.09
CA ALA A 45 -29.79 -9.71 -1.92
C ALA A 45 -29.38 -10.97 -2.70
N ALA A 46 -29.09 -10.83 -4.00
CA ALA A 46 -28.65 -11.93 -4.85
C ALA A 46 -27.35 -12.61 -4.34
N HIS A 47 -26.42 -11.83 -3.79
CA HIS A 47 -25.19 -12.36 -3.19
C HIS A 47 -25.47 -13.24 -1.97
N TYR A 48 -26.33 -12.79 -1.06
CA TYR A 48 -26.71 -13.58 0.13
C TYR A 48 -27.52 -14.82 -0.25
N ASP A 49 -28.44 -14.72 -1.22
CA ASP A 49 -29.17 -15.88 -1.75
C ASP A 49 -28.22 -16.93 -2.33
N ASN A 50 -27.21 -16.49 -3.08
CA ASN A 50 -26.19 -17.39 -3.62
C ASN A 50 -25.33 -18.04 -2.53
N ILE A 51 -24.93 -17.28 -1.50
CA ILE A 51 -24.20 -17.86 -0.36
C ILE A 51 -25.05 -18.92 0.34
N SER A 52 -26.35 -18.67 0.55
CA SER A 52 -27.26 -19.65 1.16
C SER A 52 -27.29 -20.94 0.35
N LYS A 53 -27.51 -20.85 -0.97
CA LYS A 53 -27.52 -22.01 -1.86
C LYS A 53 -26.20 -22.79 -1.87
N GLN A 54 -25.06 -22.09 -1.77
CA GLN A 54 -23.74 -22.73 -1.71
C GLN A 54 -23.49 -23.43 -0.37
N LEU A 55 -24.06 -22.93 0.73
CA LEU A 55 -24.00 -23.58 2.05
C LEU A 55 -24.87 -24.85 2.09
N ASP A 56 -25.96 -24.88 1.32
CA ASP A 56 -26.87 -26.03 1.23
C ASP A 56 -26.33 -27.16 0.32
N ALA A 57 -25.25 -26.92 -0.45
CA ALA A 57 -24.64 -27.91 -1.33
C ALA A 57 -23.72 -28.89 -0.57
N LYS A 58 -23.81 -30.20 -0.88
CA LYS A 58 -23.12 -31.28 -0.15
C LYS A 58 -21.58 -31.25 -0.24
N ASP A 59 -21.01 -30.68 -1.31
CA ASP A 59 -19.56 -30.65 -1.53
C ASP A 59 -19.06 -29.20 -1.62
N GLY A 60 -18.35 -28.72 -0.58
CA GLY A 60 -17.47 -27.54 -0.70
C GLY A 60 -17.70 -26.35 0.25
N GLY A 61 -18.58 -26.46 1.24
CA GLY A 61 -18.92 -25.33 2.12
C GLY A 61 -17.93 -24.99 3.24
N VAL A 62 -16.92 -25.82 3.53
CA VAL A 62 -16.10 -25.70 4.76
C VAL A 62 -15.52 -24.28 4.94
N ARG A 63 -14.95 -23.70 3.87
CA ARG A 63 -14.38 -22.34 3.90
C ARG A 63 -15.44 -21.23 3.97
N LEU A 64 -16.63 -21.49 3.41
CA LEU A 64 -17.80 -20.59 3.45
C LEU A 64 -18.51 -20.62 4.81
N ILE A 65 -18.36 -21.68 5.60
CA ILE A 65 -18.88 -21.79 6.98
C ILE A 65 -17.94 -21.10 7.97
N TYR A 66 -16.62 -21.32 7.83
CA TYR A 66 -15.63 -20.73 8.75
C TYR A 66 -15.63 -19.20 8.75
N ARG A 67 -15.93 -18.56 7.61
CA ARG A 67 -15.92 -17.09 7.51
C ARG A 67 -17.07 -16.45 8.32
N PRO A 68 -18.34 -16.82 8.16
CA PRO A 68 -19.44 -16.42 9.03
C PRO A 68 -19.24 -16.84 10.49
N ALA A 69 -18.75 -18.07 10.75
CA ALA A 69 -18.51 -18.53 12.12
C ALA A 69 -17.48 -17.66 12.84
N ARG A 70 -16.33 -17.38 12.21
CA ARG A 70 -15.32 -16.44 12.74
C ARG A 70 -15.88 -15.02 12.89
N SER A 71 -16.73 -14.57 11.98
CA SER A 71 -17.37 -13.26 12.09
C SER A 71 -18.29 -13.16 13.30
N ARG A 72 -19.10 -14.20 13.56
CA ARG A 72 -19.98 -14.28 14.75
C ARG A 72 -19.16 -14.36 16.04
N GLN A 73 -18.12 -15.18 16.06
CA GLN A 73 -17.20 -15.28 17.19
C GLN A 73 -16.53 -13.92 17.51
N ARG A 74 -16.14 -13.15 16.49
CA ARG A 74 -15.63 -11.79 16.68
C ARG A 74 -16.67 -10.84 17.28
N GLN A 75 -17.93 -10.94 16.85
CA GLN A 75 -19.02 -10.12 17.41
C GLN A 75 -19.32 -10.45 18.88
N THR A 76 -18.99 -11.65 19.35
CA THR A 76 -19.07 -12.02 20.76
C THR A 76 -17.85 -11.58 21.59
N GLU A 77 -16.73 -11.22 20.95
CA GLU A 77 -15.58 -10.65 21.64
C GLU A 77 -15.88 -9.16 21.92
N ASP A 78 -15.97 -8.75 23.19
CA ASP A 78 -16.21 -7.35 23.58
C ASP A 78 -15.07 -6.37 23.19
N VAL A 79 -13.99 -6.90 22.60
CA VAL A 79 -12.82 -6.13 22.22
C VAL A 79 -13.06 -5.23 21.01
N GLU A 80 -13.99 -5.56 20.11
CA GLU A 80 -14.39 -4.62 19.04
C GLU A 80 -15.10 -3.36 19.57
N LYS A 81 -15.60 -3.39 20.82
CA LYS A 81 -16.30 -2.27 21.47
C LYS A 81 -15.42 -1.48 22.44
N PHE A 82 -14.23 -2.00 22.75
CA PHE A 82 -13.33 -1.37 23.70
C PHE A 82 -12.56 -0.23 23.04
N TYR A 83 -12.89 1.00 23.43
CA TYR A 83 -12.32 2.23 22.87
C TYR A 83 -11.37 2.97 23.83
N GLY A 84 -11.12 2.39 25.01
CA GLY A 84 -10.32 3.01 26.05
C GLY A 84 -8.81 2.84 25.81
N VAL A 85 -8.03 3.80 26.29
CA VAL A 85 -6.55 3.76 26.23
C VAL A 85 -6.00 4.11 27.60
N ASN A 86 -4.99 3.38 28.06
CA ASN A 86 -4.27 3.73 29.27
C ASN A 86 -3.37 4.94 29.02
N ASP A 87 -3.42 5.93 29.90
CA ASP A 87 -2.39 6.97 29.96
C ASP A 87 -1.05 6.39 30.45
N GLU A 88 0.02 7.19 30.39
CA GLU A 88 1.36 6.82 30.86
C GLU A 88 1.40 6.38 32.33
N ARG A 89 0.38 6.73 33.12
CA ARG A 89 0.24 6.37 34.54
C ARG A 89 -0.66 5.15 34.74
N GLY A 90 -1.05 4.46 33.66
CA GLY A 90 -1.91 3.28 33.69
C GLY A 90 -3.39 3.56 33.94
N ARG A 91 -3.84 4.82 33.85
CA ARG A 91 -5.25 5.19 34.05
C ARG A 91 -6.01 5.13 32.74
N LEU A 92 -7.17 4.48 32.78
CA LEU A 92 -7.99 4.30 31.59
C LEU A 92 -8.67 5.62 31.16
N ILE A 93 -8.33 6.09 29.98
CA ILE A 93 -8.99 7.18 29.27
C ILE A 93 -10.15 6.60 28.48
N ILE A 94 -11.38 6.98 28.83
CA ILE A 94 -12.62 6.54 28.16
C ILE A 94 -13.14 7.64 27.20
N ASP A 95 -12.74 8.90 27.41
CA ASP A 95 -13.12 10.01 26.53
C ASP A 95 -12.56 9.81 25.12
N CYS A 96 -13.45 9.74 24.13
CA CYS A 96 -13.08 9.42 22.75
C CYS A 96 -12.04 10.38 22.17
N LYS A 97 -12.13 11.69 22.45
CA LYS A 97 -11.19 12.67 21.87
C LYS A 97 -9.79 12.50 22.46
N LYS A 98 -9.70 12.33 23.79
CA LYS A 98 -8.43 12.08 24.48
C LYS A 98 -7.83 10.73 24.11
N ALA A 99 -8.65 9.69 23.99
CA ALA A 99 -8.22 8.38 23.54
C ALA A 99 -7.67 8.45 22.11
N THR A 100 -8.39 9.06 21.17
CA THR A 100 -7.90 9.27 19.79
C THR A 100 -6.58 10.03 19.76
N LYS A 101 -6.43 11.10 20.56
CA LYS A 101 -5.16 11.82 20.63
C LYS A 101 -4.01 10.94 21.14
N SER A 102 -4.29 10.09 22.13
CA SER A 102 -3.30 9.14 22.68
C SER A 102 -2.90 8.09 21.64
N TRP A 103 -3.86 7.57 20.88
CA TRP A 103 -3.60 6.69 19.73
C TRP A 103 -2.72 7.38 18.67
N CYS A 104 -3.08 8.62 18.29
CA CYS A 104 -2.32 9.38 17.30
C CYS A 104 -0.87 9.59 17.76
N GLY A 105 -0.66 10.07 18.98
CA GLY A 105 0.68 10.31 19.52
C GLY A 105 1.54 9.05 19.54
N HIS A 106 0.97 7.92 19.99
CA HIS A 106 1.70 6.65 20.03
C HIS A 106 2.16 6.18 18.64
N PHE A 107 1.27 6.22 17.63
CA PHE A 107 1.65 5.76 16.30
C PHE A 107 2.54 6.77 15.54
N GLU A 108 2.42 8.06 15.84
CA GLU A 108 3.32 9.09 15.32
C GLU A 108 4.74 8.91 15.87
N GLU A 109 4.89 8.64 17.16
CA GLU A 109 6.17 8.32 17.80
C GLU A 109 6.84 7.09 17.16
N ILE A 110 6.09 5.98 17.01
CA ILE A 110 6.61 4.76 16.39
C ILE A 110 7.05 4.98 14.94
N SER A 111 6.33 5.85 14.21
CA SER A 111 6.61 6.11 12.80
C SER A 111 7.81 7.05 12.58
N THR A 112 8.33 7.68 13.65
CA THR A 112 9.43 8.65 13.59
C THR A 112 10.72 8.13 14.24
N GLU A 113 10.64 7.03 14.99
CA GLU A 113 11.78 6.41 15.65
C GLU A 113 12.67 5.66 14.64
N GLU A 114 13.79 6.25 14.22
CA GLU A 114 14.77 5.61 13.32
C GLU A 114 15.87 4.88 14.10
N LEU A 115 16.38 3.77 13.55
CA LEU A 115 17.61 3.15 14.05
C LEU A 115 18.79 4.10 13.84
N SER A 116 19.67 4.21 14.85
CA SER A 116 20.93 4.92 14.68
C SER A 116 21.75 4.29 13.55
N HIS A 117 22.20 5.13 12.60
CA HIS A 117 22.94 4.70 11.44
C HIS A 117 24.10 5.66 11.16
N PRO A 118 25.20 5.19 10.54
CA PRO A 118 26.25 6.07 10.06
C PRO A 118 25.70 6.99 8.94
N PRO A 119 26.33 8.14 8.67
CA PRO A 119 25.98 8.98 7.52
C PRO A 119 25.96 8.16 6.23
N ILE A 120 24.91 8.34 5.45
CA ILE A 120 24.69 7.55 4.25
C ILE A 120 25.43 8.22 3.09
N PRO A 121 26.32 7.48 2.39
CA PRO A 121 27.08 8.05 1.29
C PRO A 121 26.15 8.41 0.13
N GLN A 122 26.30 9.63 -0.39
CA GLN A 122 25.63 10.05 -1.62
C GLN A 122 26.30 9.35 -2.81
N LEU A 123 25.59 8.43 -3.45
CA LEU A 123 26.07 7.69 -4.63
C LEU A 123 25.51 8.31 -5.92
N PRO A 124 26.25 8.27 -7.04
CA PRO A 124 25.70 8.66 -8.33
C PRO A 124 24.55 7.72 -8.73
N PRO A 125 23.55 8.20 -9.50
CA PRO A 125 22.46 7.36 -9.96
C PRO A 125 22.96 6.16 -10.77
N THR A 126 22.60 4.94 -10.36
CA THR A 126 23.02 3.69 -10.99
C THR A 126 22.40 3.46 -12.37
N CYS A 127 21.29 4.13 -12.70
CA CYS A 127 20.63 4.02 -13.99
C CYS A 127 20.14 5.37 -14.52
N GLY A 128 20.05 5.43 -15.85
CA GLY A 128 19.77 6.63 -16.64
C GLY A 128 18.41 7.29 -16.37
N PRO A 129 17.98 8.23 -17.23
CA PRO A 129 16.78 9.03 -16.95
C PRO A 129 15.54 8.15 -16.76
N ILE A 130 14.73 8.50 -15.77
CA ILE A 130 13.47 7.80 -15.46
C ILE A 130 12.60 7.81 -16.72
N GLN A 131 12.38 6.63 -17.30
CA GLN A 131 11.52 6.48 -18.47
C GLN A 131 10.08 6.91 -18.12
N PRO A 132 9.32 7.50 -19.06
CA PRO A 132 7.91 7.79 -18.84
C PRO A 132 7.14 6.52 -18.46
N ILE A 133 6.18 6.64 -17.56
CA ILE A 133 5.24 5.56 -17.23
C ILE A 133 4.34 5.33 -18.43
N THR A 134 4.17 4.07 -18.82
CA THR A 134 3.32 3.70 -19.96
C THR A 134 1.91 3.30 -19.52
N VAL A 135 0.97 3.33 -20.47
CA VAL A 135 -0.42 2.92 -20.20
C VAL A 135 -0.49 1.44 -19.84
N GLU A 136 0.36 0.61 -20.45
CA GLU A 136 0.45 -0.83 -20.20
C GLU A 136 0.90 -1.14 -18.78
N GLU A 137 1.87 -0.40 -18.25
CA GLU A 137 2.30 -0.51 -16.85
C GLU A 137 1.15 -0.18 -15.89
N THR A 138 0.46 0.93 -16.15
CA THR A 138 -0.70 1.35 -15.35
C THR A 138 -1.83 0.33 -15.42
N MET A 139 -2.14 -0.20 -16.61
CA MET A 139 -3.13 -1.26 -16.79
C MET A 139 -2.75 -2.54 -16.04
N ALA A 140 -1.47 -2.93 -16.08
CA ALA A 140 -0.97 -4.08 -15.34
C ALA A 140 -1.10 -3.88 -13.83
N ALA A 141 -0.80 -2.68 -13.32
CA ALA A 141 -0.98 -2.33 -11.91
C ALA A 141 -2.46 -2.37 -11.50
N LEU A 142 -3.36 -1.80 -12.32
CA LEU A 142 -4.81 -1.81 -12.11
C LEU A 142 -5.38 -3.23 -12.04
N LYS A 143 -4.96 -4.12 -12.95
CA LYS A 143 -5.41 -5.53 -12.96
C LYS A 143 -5.06 -6.29 -11.69
N ARG A 144 -4.02 -5.88 -10.97
CA ARG A 144 -3.60 -6.51 -9.70
C ARG A 144 -4.38 -6.00 -8.49
N MET A 145 -5.19 -4.97 -8.65
CA MET A 145 -6.01 -4.42 -7.56
C MET A 145 -7.15 -5.38 -7.22
N LYS A 146 -7.29 -5.70 -5.93
CA LYS A 146 -8.37 -6.56 -5.45
C LYS A 146 -9.61 -5.71 -5.13
N PRO A 147 -10.81 -6.08 -5.63
CA PRO A 147 -12.05 -5.43 -5.23
C PRO A 147 -12.41 -5.76 -3.78
N GLY A 148 -13.33 -5.00 -3.20
CA GLY A 148 -13.88 -5.18 -1.86
C GLY A 148 -12.88 -4.85 -0.75
N LYS A 149 -11.92 -3.97 -1.03
CA LYS A 149 -10.89 -3.52 -0.09
C LYS A 149 -11.22 -2.11 0.42
N ALA A 150 -10.78 -1.80 1.63
CA ALA A 150 -11.08 -0.52 2.28
C ALA A 150 -10.46 0.65 1.51
N THR A 151 -11.18 1.77 1.48
CA THR A 151 -10.75 3.03 0.86
C THR A 151 -9.67 3.73 1.69
N GLY A 152 -8.88 4.58 1.02
CA GLY A 152 -7.98 5.49 1.69
C GLY A 152 -8.71 6.75 2.19
N PRO A 153 -7.97 7.80 2.60
CA PRO A 153 -8.56 9.06 3.06
C PRO A 153 -9.36 9.81 1.99
N ASP A 154 -9.15 9.48 0.72
CA ASP A 154 -9.84 10.05 -0.44
C ASP A 154 -11.22 9.42 -0.71
N ASP A 155 -11.56 8.35 0.02
CA ASP A 155 -12.78 7.54 -0.15
C ASP A 155 -13.03 7.02 -1.58
N VAL A 156 -11.95 6.86 -2.37
CA VAL A 156 -12.04 6.36 -3.74
C VAL A 156 -11.77 4.85 -3.76
N ALA A 157 -12.77 4.05 -4.12
CA ALA A 157 -12.64 2.59 -4.16
C ALA A 157 -11.82 2.08 -5.36
N ALA A 158 -11.20 0.90 -5.21
CA ALA A 158 -10.43 0.23 -6.27
C ALA A 158 -11.27 0.04 -7.54
N GLU A 159 -12.54 -0.32 -7.37
CA GLU A 159 -13.48 -0.66 -8.41
C GLU A 159 -13.76 0.53 -9.33
N LEU A 160 -13.65 1.76 -8.82
CA LEU A 160 -13.79 2.95 -9.66
C LEU A 160 -12.67 2.98 -10.69
N TRP A 161 -11.42 2.77 -10.25
CA TRP A 161 -10.25 2.75 -11.10
C TRP A 161 -10.24 1.57 -12.07
N SER A 162 -10.82 0.43 -11.69
CA SER A 162 -10.94 -0.75 -12.56
C SER A 162 -12.21 -0.76 -13.43
N SER A 163 -13.07 0.25 -13.32
CA SER A 163 -14.33 0.29 -14.08
C SER A 163 -14.06 0.58 -15.56
N ARG A 164 -14.82 -0.08 -16.45
CA ARG A 164 -14.80 0.21 -17.90
C ARG A 164 -15.39 1.59 -18.25
N LEU A 165 -15.92 2.31 -17.27
CA LEU A 165 -16.61 3.58 -17.44
C LEU A 165 -15.66 4.77 -17.48
N CYS A 166 -14.42 4.61 -16.99
CA CYS A 166 -13.39 5.63 -17.11
C CYS A 166 -12.19 5.04 -17.84
N ASN A 167 -11.60 5.81 -18.76
CA ASN A 167 -10.25 5.56 -19.28
C ASN A 167 -9.21 5.85 -18.17
N SER A 168 -9.36 5.21 -17.01
CA SER A 168 -8.55 5.44 -15.81
C SER A 168 -7.09 5.20 -16.09
N ALA A 169 -6.74 4.21 -16.90
CA ALA A 169 -5.35 3.89 -17.21
C ALA A 169 -4.66 5.05 -17.93
N GLU A 170 -5.27 5.62 -18.97
CA GLU A 170 -4.72 6.76 -19.72
C GLU A 170 -4.58 7.99 -18.83
N TRP A 171 -5.64 8.31 -18.09
CA TRP A 171 -5.65 9.47 -17.18
C TRP A 171 -4.62 9.33 -16.06
N LEU A 172 -4.56 8.17 -15.40
CA LEU A 172 -3.59 7.88 -14.34
C LEU A 172 -2.16 7.91 -14.89
N THR A 173 -1.93 7.41 -16.10
CA THR A 173 -0.61 7.46 -16.73
C THR A 173 -0.16 8.91 -16.95
N ALA A 174 -1.02 9.75 -17.52
CA ALA A 174 -0.73 11.17 -17.69
C ALA A 174 -0.51 11.87 -16.34
N PHE A 175 -1.30 11.53 -15.33
CA PHE A 175 -1.17 12.04 -13.97
C PHE A 175 0.16 11.63 -13.31
N PHE A 176 0.53 10.36 -13.35
CA PHE A 176 1.77 9.85 -12.78
C PHE A 176 3.00 10.45 -13.46
N ASN A 177 2.97 10.62 -14.79
CA ASN A 177 4.06 11.28 -15.49
C ASN A 177 4.21 12.76 -15.07
N LYS A 178 3.11 13.46 -14.76
CA LYS A 178 3.18 14.80 -14.17
C LYS A 178 3.77 14.79 -12.75
N VAL A 179 3.43 13.79 -11.93
CA VAL A 179 4.00 13.61 -10.58
C VAL A 179 5.51 13.38 -10.67
N VAL A 180 5.95 12.50 -11.58
CA VAL A 180 7.38 12.20 -11.80
C VAL A 180 8.12 13.44 -12.31
N ALA A 181 7.60 14.10 -13.35
CA ALA A 181 8.22 15.30 -13.92
C ALA A 181 8.27 16.47 -12.92
N GLY A 182 7.19 16.66 -12.16
CA GLY A 182 7.09 17.71 -11.16
C GLY A 182 7.83 17.43 -9.86
N LYS A 183 8.31 16.19 -9.64
CA LYS A 183 8.93 15.71 -8.40
C LYS A 183 8.12 16.04 -7.13
N LYS A 184 6.80 16.10 -7.28
CA LYS A 184 5.85 16.48 -6.21
C LYS A 184 4.69 15.51 -6.19
N THR A 185 4.49 14.88 -5.04
CA THR A 185 3.34 14.02 -4.82
C THR A 185 2.10 14.86 -4.44
N PRO A 186 0.90 14.37 -4.76
CA PRO A 186 -0.33 14.93 -4.23
C PRO A 186 -0.33 14.97 -2.71
N VAL A 187 -0.87 16.03 -2.11
CA VAL A 187 -0.99 16.17 -0.65
C VAL A 187 -1.76 14.99 -0.04
N ASP A 188 -2.74 14.44 -0.75
CA ASP A 188 -3.50 13.29 -0.28
C ASP A 188 -2.66 12.01 -0.14
N TRP A 189 -1.54 11.89 -0.86
CA TRP A 189 -0.60 10.76 -0.71
C TRP A 189 0.24 10.88 0.57
N GLN A 190 0.32 12.07 1.16
CA GLN A 190 1.02 12.32 2.42
C GLN A 190 0.13 12.01 3.63
N ARG A 191 -1.12 11.59 3.40
CA ARG A 191 -2.11 11.31 4.44
C ARG A 191 -2.49 9.84 4.41
N SER A 192 -2.69 9.26 5.58
CA SER A 192 -3.19 7.89 5.74
C SER A 192 -4.21 7.82 6.86
N THR A 193 -5.13 6.85 6.79
CA THR A 193 -6.02 6.53 7.91
C THR A 193 -5.47 5.31 8.62
N ILE A 194 -5.14 5.44 9.90
CA ILE A 194 -4.63 4.32 10.71
C ILE A 194 -5.82 3.56 11.30
N ILE A 195 -5.87 2.26 11.04
CA ILE A 195 -6.81 1.33 11.66
C ILE A 195 -6.02 0.43 12.62
N PRO A 196 -6.10 0.66 13.94
CA PRO A 196 -5.43 -0.19 14.91
C PRO A 196 -6.13 -1.55 14.98
N ILE A 197 -5.38 -2.64 14.78
CA ILE A 197 -5.87 -4.02 14.93
C ILE A 197 -5.22 -4.69 16.13
N TRP A 198 -6.02 -5.07 17.11
CA TRP A 198 -5.51 -5.73 18.32
C TRP A 198 -4.83 -7.06 18.00
N LYS A 199 -3.64 -7.28 18.58
CA LYS A 199 -2.81 -8.48 18.44
C LYS A 199 -3.44 -9.73 19.06
N ARG A 200 -4.59 -9.60 19.74
CA ARG A 200 -5.22 -10.68 20.54
C ARG A 200 -4.31 -11.21 21.64
N LYS A 201 -3.45 -10.34 22.16
CA LYS A 201 -2.50 -10.61 23.23
C LYS A 201 -2.29 -9.33 24.02
N GLY A 202 -2.10 -9.46 25.34
CA GLY A 202 -1.89 -8.32 26.24
C GLY A 202 -3.18 -7.55 26.56
N ASN A 203 -3.02 -6.40 27.20
CA ASN A 203 -4.14 -5.54 27.61
C ASN A 203 -4.68 -4.76 26.38
N PRO A 204 -5.99 -4.81 26.07
CA PRO A 204 -6.58 -4.03 24.98
C PRO A 204 -6.54 -2.50 25.22
N ALA A 205 -6.30 -2.05 26.45
CA ALA A 205 -6.09 -0.63 26.75
C ALA A 205 -4.69 -0.11 26.45
N ASP A 206 -3.77 -0.99 26.06
CA ASP A 206 -2.39 -0.61 25.76
C ASP A 206 -2.18 -0.58 24.23
N CYS A 207 -1.79 0.59 23.73
CA CYS A 207 -1.58 0.85 22.31
C CYS A 207 -0.52 -0.07 21.69
N ALA A 208 0.49 -0.51 22.45
CA ALA A 208 1.57 -1.37 21.96
C ALA A 208 1.06 -2.77 21.53
N ASN A 209 -0.12 -3.16 22.04
CA ASN A 209 -0.77 -4.43 21.72
C ASN A 209 -1.57 -4.39 20.40
N TYR A 210 -1.41 -3.35 19.59
CA TYR A 210 -2.10 -3.18 18.30
C TYR A 210 -1.12 -3.14 17.13
N TRP A 211 -1.59 -3.58 15.96
CA TRP A 211 -0.94 -3.39 14.67
C TRP A 211 -1.50 -2.13 14.00
N PRO A 212 -0.66 -1.15 13.63
CA PRO A 212 -1.13 -0.04 12.80
C PRO A 212 -1.33 -0.52 11.36
N ILE A 213 -2.56 -0.45 10.85
CA ILE A 213 -2.84 -0.65 9.43
C ILE A 213 -3.11 0.69 8.78
N HIS A 214 -2.21 1.13 7.91
CA HIS A 214 -2.36 2.36 7.13
C HIS A 214 -3.21 2.11 5.89
N LEU A 215 -4.35 2.80 5.81
CA LEU A 215 -5.15 2.88 4.60
C LEU A 215 -4.64 4.07 3.77
N LEU A 216 -3.98 3.76 2.66
CA LEU A 216 -3.50 4.73 1.66
C LEU A 216 -4.48 4.86 0.49
N SER A 217 -4.42 6.00 -0.20
CA SER A 217 -5.13 6.24 -1.47
C SER A 217 -4.80 5.14 -2.48
N TYR A 218 -5.79 4.75 -3.28
CA TYR A 218 -5.59 3.78 -4.34
C TYR A 218 -4.67 4.29 -5.45
N SER A 219 -4.72 5.58 -5.75
CA SER A 219 -3.85 6.18 -6.76
C SER A 219 -2.37 6.05 -6.37
N MET A 220 -2.04 6.26 -5.09
CA MET A 220 -0.72 6.01 -4.51
C MET A 220 -0.32 4.54 -4.62
N LYS A 221 -1.19 3.61 -4.19
CA LYS A 221 -0.94 2.16 -4.28
C LYS A 221 -0.68 1.69 -5.72
N ILE A 222 -1.38 2.28 -6.70
CA ILE A 222 -1.17 1.96 -8.12
C ILE A 222 0.21 2.48 -8.56
N PHE A 223 0.57 3.71 -8.21
CA PHE A 223 1.88 4.28 -8.49
C PHE A 223 3.01 3.45 -7.86
N GLU A 224 2.91 3.14 -6.56
CA GLU A 224 3.87 2.29 -5.85
C GLU A 224 4.07 0.93 -6.51
N ARG A 225 3.01 0.33 -7.08
CA ARG A 225 3.12 -0.94 -7.81
C ARG A 225 3.92 -0.82 -9.11
N ILE A 226 3.80 0.31 -9.80
CA ILE A 226 4.57 0.57 -11.01
C ILE A 226 6.05 0.74 -10.64
N ILE A 227 6.32 1.52 -9.59
CA ILE A 227 7.68 1.73 -9.09
C ILE A 227 8.29 0.43 -8.55
N ASP A 228 7.58 -0.34 -7.74
CA ASP A 228 8.02 -1.65 -7.22
C ASP A 228 8.41 -2.60 -8.37
N ARG A 229 7.63 -2.61 -9.46
CA ARG A 229 7.97 -3.41 -10.64
C ARG A 229 9.27 -2.94 -11.29
N ARG A 230 9.39 -1.64 -11.55
CA ARG A 230 10.59 -1.07 -12.18
C ARG A 230 11.84 -1.28 -11.32
N VAL A 231 11.73 -1.12 -10.00
CA VAL A 231 12.82 -1.39 -9.06
C VAL A 231 13.22 -2.87 -9.14
N ARG A 232 12.26 -3.80 -9.13
CA ARG A 232 12.54 -5.25 -9.26
C ARG A 232 13.19 -5.63 -10.59
N ASP A 233 12.95 -4.88 -11.66
CA ASP A 233 13.61 -5.09 -12.95
C ASP A 233 15.09 -4.63 -12.92
N ILE A 234 15.47 -3.79 -11.96
CA ILE A 234 16.84 -3.27 -11.76
C ILE A 234 17.59 -4.07 -10.69
N ILE A 235 16.94 -4.37 -9.56
CA ILE A 235 17.60 -5.01 -8.43
C ILE A 235 17.69 -6.53 -8.59
N ARG A 236 18.84 -7.09 -8.24
CA ARG A 236 19.01 -8.53 -8.10
C ARG A 236 18.86 -8.93 -6.64
N VAL A 237 17.83 -9.70 -6.34
CA VAL A 237 17.61 -10.26 -5.00
C VAL A 237 18.44 -11.54 -4.86
N PRO A 238 19.19 -11.74 -3.75
CA PRO A 238 20.01 -12.93 -3.57
C PRO A 238 19.14 -14.20 -3.45
N THR A 239 19.67 -15.33 -3.90
CA THR A 239 18.92 -16.60 -4.01
C THR A 239 18.54 -17.22 -2.66
N ASN A 240 19.16 -16.78 -1.57
CA ASN A 240 18.86 -17.20 -0.21
C ASN A 240 17.71 -16.40 0.43
N GLN A 241 17.23 -15.33 -0.21
CA GLN A 241 16.10 -14.56 0.29
C GLN A 241 14.77 -15.19 -0.14
N CYS A 242 13.98 -15.63 0.84
CA CYS A 242 12.64 -16.20 0.61
C CYS A 242 11.52 -15.18 0.84
N GLY A 243 11.77 -14.11 1.61
CA GLY A 243 10.78 -13.09 1.92
C GLY A 243 10.58 -12.10 0.77
N PHE A 244 9.33 -11.82 0.40
CA PHE A 244 8.95 -10.86 -0.65
C PHE A 244 9.51 -11.16 -2.06
N VAL A 245 9.92 -12.41 -2.30
CA VAL A 245 10.39 -12.90 -3.60
C VAL A 245 9.27 -13.69 -4.28
N PRO A 246 8.94 -13.41 -5.55
CA PRO A 246 7.96 -14.21 -6.29
C PRO A 246 8.38 -15.68 -6.34
N ASN A 247 7.43 -16.59 -6.15
CA ASN A 247 7.64 -18.04 -6.21
C ASN A 247 8.61 -18.61 -5.17
N CYS A 248 8.94 -17.85 -4.12
CA CYS A 248 9.66 -18.34 -2.95
C CYS A 248 8.92 -17.89 -1.69
N GLY A 249 8.67 -18.80 -0.75
CA GLY A 249 7.87 -18.52 0.43
C GLY A 249 8.38 -19.23 1.67
N THR A 250 7.60 -19.11 2.75
CA THR A 250 7.94 -19.69 4.05
C THR A 250 8.11 -21.21 3.98
N THR A 251 7.34 -21.89 3.13
CA THR A 251 7.47 -23.34 2.94
C THR A 251 8.85 -23.72 2.40
N ASP A 252 9.40 -22.95 1.46
CA ASP A 252 10.73 -23.21 0.89
C ASP A 252 11.82 -23.01 1.95
N ALA A 253 11.72 -21.94 2.74
CA ALA A 253 12.63 -21.68 3.85
C ALA A 253 12.57 -22.78 4.93
N ILE A 254 11.35 -23.21 5.30
CA ILE A 254 11.12 -24.32 6.24
C ILE A 254 11.69 -25.63 5.69
N TYR A 255 11.63 -25.86 4.38
CA TYR A 255 12.19 -27.05 3.77
C TYR A 255 13.72 -27.01 3.67
N ALA A 256 14.30 -25.83 3.42
CA ALA A 256 15.74 -25.64 3.29
C ALA A 256 16.50 -25.91 4.60
N ALA A 257 15.95 -25.51 5.76
CA ALA A 257 16.63 -25.65 7.04
C ALA A 257 16.90 -27.14 7.44
N PRO A 258 15.91 -28.06 7.42
CA PRO A 258 16.13 -29.49 7.64
C PRO A 258 17.13 -30.11 6.66
N LEU A 259 17.07 -29.77 5.37
CA LEU A 259 18.03 -30.25 4.38
C LEU A 259 19.46 -29.83 4.73
N LEU A 260 19.64 -28.60 5.21
CA LEU A 260 20.94 -28.10 5.66
C LEU A 260 21.45 -28.92 6.86
N ILE A 261 20.57 -29.19 7.84
CA ILE A 261 20.88 -29.99 9.04
C ILE A 261 21.28 -31.41 8.63
N GLU A 262 20.50 -32.07 7.78
CA GLU A 262 20.75 -33.43 7.32
C GLU A 262 22.09 -33.54 6.57
N LYS A 263 22.37 -32.61 5.66
CA LYS A 263 23.62 -32.57 4.89
C LYS A 263 24.85 -32.42 5.79
N HIS A 264 24.78 -31.63 6.85
CA HIS A 264 25.88 -31.48 7.82
C HIS A 264 26.04 -32.72 8.69
N ARG A 265 24.92 -33.34 9.10
CA ARG A 265 24.90 -34.61 9.84
C ARG A 265 25.56 -35.74 9.05
N VAL A 266 25.22 -35.91 7.77
CA VAL A 266 25.83 -36.93 6.89
C VAL A 266 27.34 -36.72 6.75
N LYS A 267 27.78 -35.45 6.69
CA LYS A 267 29.20 -35.10 6.57
C LYS A 267 29.95 -35.06 7.91
N GLN A 268 29.28 -35.36 9.03
CA GLN A 268 29.85 -35.26 10.38
C GLN A 268 30.51 -33.90 10.65
N LYS A 269 29.92 -32.82 10.11
CA LYS A 269 30.40 -31.45 10.33
C LYS A 269 29.52 -30.76 11.37
N PRO A 270 30.10 -29.99 12.31
CA PRO A 270 29.30 -29.16 13.21
C PRO A 270 28.51 -28.12 12.41
N LEU A 271 27.26 -27.89 12.82
CA LEU A 271 26.39 -26.85 12.27
C LEU A 271 25.81 -26.05 13.43
N HIS A 272 25.95 -24.73 13.36
CA HIS A 272 25.32 -23.80 14.30
C HIS A 272 24.29 -22.96 13.54
N LEU A 273 23.09 -22.83 14.11
CA LEU A 273 22.01 -22.02 13.55
C LEU A 273 21.75 -20.84 14.48
N ALA A 274 21.81 -19.63 13.93
CA ALA A 274 21.44 -18.41 14.62
C ALA A 274 20.16 -17.84 14.02
N PHE A 275 19.18 -17.54 14.87
CA PHE A 275 17.94 -16.89 14.46
C PHE A 275 18.01 -15.42 14.85
N LEU A 276 17.95 -14.55 13.85
CA LEU A 276 17.97 -13.10 14.02
C LEU A 276 16.58 -12.57 13.66
N ASP A 277 16.00 -11.81 14.58
CA ASP A 277 14.72 -11.11 14.36
C ASP A 277 14.92 -9.63 14.68
N LEU A 278 14.46 -8.76 13.77
CA LEU A 278 14.60 -7.32 13.89
C LEU A 278 13.35 -6.74 14.54
N GLU A 279 13.53 -6.04 15.66
CA GLU A 279 12.42 -5.34 16.32
C GLU A 279 11.90 -4.19 15.45
N LYS A 280 10.61 -4.23 15.09
CA LYS A 280 9.92 -3.19 14.32
C LYS A 280 10.64 -2.82 13.00
N ALA A 281 11.03 -3.85 12.25
CA ALA A 281 11.86 -3.73 11.06
C ALA A 281 11.37 -2.75 9.97
N PHE A 282 10.07 -2.45 9.89
CA PHE A 282 9.52 -1.49 8.91
C PHE A 282 9.45 -0.06 9.45
N ASP A 283 9.22 0.07 10.76
CA ASP A 283 9.01 1.37 11.41
C ASP A 283 10.35 2.07 11.65
N ARG A 284 11.41 1.30 11.95
CA ARG A 284 12.71 1.86 12.33
C ARG A 284 13.74 1.99 11.21
N VAL A 285 13.33 1.83 9.95
CA VAL A 285 14.24 2.03 8.80
C VAL A 285 14.48 3.52 8.62
N PRO A 286 15.74 3.99 8.62
CA PRO A 286 16.03 5.40 8.37
C PRO A 286 15.46 5.87 7.03
N HIS A 287 14.75 6.99 7.02
CA HIS A 287 14.10 7.52 5.83
C HIS A 287 15.11 7.85 4.72
N THR A 288 16.31 8.26 5.12
CA THR A 288 17.44 8.55 4.23
C THR A 288 17.98 7.28 3.56
N LEU A 289 18.00 6.14 4.25
CA LEU A 289 18.52 4.86 3.73
C LEU A 289 17.59 4.17 2.73
N ARG A 290 16.31 4.54 2.70
CA ARG A 290 15.30 3.91 1.83
C ARG A 290 15.62 4.05 0.34
N TRP A 291 16.41 5.05 -0.05
CA TRP A 291 16.69 5.38 -1.45
C TRP A 291 18.14 5.14 -1.89
N ASP A 292 19.08 5.09 -0.95
CA ASP A 292 20.52 4.92 -1.24
C ASP A 292 20.96 3.44 -1.29
N GLY A 293 20.06 2.50 -0.99
CA GLY A 293 20.35 1.07 -0.82
C GLY A 293 20.43 0.21 -2.09
N VAL A 294 20.77 0.77 -3.26
CA VAL A 294 21.03 -0.02 -4.47
C VAL A 294 22.55 -0.06 -4.73
N PRO A 295 23.25 -1.16 -4.40
CA PRO A 295 24.69 -1.27 -4.63
C PRO A 295 25.04 -1.24 -6.13
N GLU A 296 26.15 -0.59 -6.48
CA GLU A 296 26.69 -0.48 -7.85
C GLU A 296 27.22 -1.81 -8.44
N ASP A 297 27.41 -2.84 -7.61
CA ASP A 297 28.24 -4.01 -7.98
C ASP A 297 27.65 -4.96 -9.05
N ASP A 298 26.46 -4.69 -9.59
CA ASP A 298 25.83 -5.57 -10.61
C ASP A 298 25.58 -4.90 -11.99
N VAL A 299 26.00 -3.65 -12.22
CA VAL A 299 25.71 -2.92 -13.49
C VAL A 299 26.91 -2.87 -14.47
N ALA A 300 28.04 -3.50 -14.15
CA ALA A 300 29.24 -3.50 -15.01
C ALA A 300 29.12 -4.29 -16.33
N ALA A 301 27.93 -4.79 -16.71
CA ALA A 301 27.73 -5.55 -17.94
C ALA A 301 26.67 -4.92 -18.87
N ARG A 302 26.80 -3.62 -19.17
CA ARG A 302 26.51 -3.01 -20.50
C ARG A 302 26.43 -1.49 -20.39
N SER A 303 27.42 -0.78 -20.93
CA SER A 303 27.25 0.59 -21.43
C SER A 303 28.36 0.91 -22.44
N PRO A 304 28.05 1.31 -23.69
CA PRO A 304 28.86 2.28 -24.40
C PRO A 304 28.49 3.68 -23.90
N SER A 305 29.54 4.49 -23.78
CA SER A 305 29.56 5.88 -23.38
C SER A 305 28.45 6.76 -23.97
N LEU A 306 27.99 7.76 -23.21
CA LEU A 306 27.81 9.13 -23.69
C LEU A 306 27.68 10.11 -22.51
N ASN A 307 28.33 11.25 -22.70
CA ASN A 307 28.66 12.27 -21.70
C ASN A 307 27.46 13.10 -21.24
N GLY A 308 27.56 13.62 -20.00
CA GLY A 308 27.27 15.04 -19.76
C GLY A 308 26.18 15.38 -18.74
N SER A 309 26.60 16.17 -17.75
CA SER A 309 25.83 17.01 -16.82
C SER A 309 25.14 16.33 -15.64
N GLY A 310 25.76 16.51 -14.47
CA GLY A 310 25.25 16.06 -13.18
C GLY A 310 24.13 16.94 -12.62
N PHE A 311 23.31 16.34 -11.77
CA PHE A 311 22.33 17.04 -10.93
C PHE A 311 22.21 16.35 -9.58
N SER A 312 22.32 17.15 -8.53
CA SER A 312 22.17 16.80 -7.10
C SER A 312 20.69 16.60 -6.74
N MET A 313 20.40 15.63 -5.85
CA MET A 313 19.07 15.31 -5.36
C MET A 313 18.87 15.79 -3.90
N LEU A 314 17.86 16.64 -3.74
CA LEU A 314 16.91 16.85 -2.63
C LEU A 314 17.26 16.40 -1.20
N THR A 315 17.50 17.42 -0.36
CA THR A 315 17.06 17.50 1.04
C THR A 315 15.68 18.17 1.16
N GLN A 316 14.93 17.73 2.19
CA GLN A 316 13.65 18.22 2.76
C GLN A 316 12.38 17.48 2.35
#